data_AF-A0A0G1VGY0-F1
#
_entry.id   AF-A0A0G1VGY0-F1
#
_cell.length_a   1.000
_cell.length_b   1.000
_cell.length_c   1.000
_cell.angle_alpha   90.00
_cell.angle_beta   90.00
_cell.angle_gamma   90.00
#
_symmetry.space_group_name_H-M   'P 1'
#
loop_
_entity.id
_entity.type
_entity.pdbx_description
1 polymer ?
#
loop_
_entity_poly.entity_id
_entity_poly.type
_entity_poly.pdbx_seq_one_letter_code
_entity_poly.pdbx_strand_id
1 'polypeptide(L)'
;GFRLDSSGRTSYQIGTQTGLWNLSAKTQPYQPNAADQNKSGGDSLNLWEFPNNGADSYAFSANEMYERFTANLGTGILNNKKMVTYLSHPEWFSVDNPKLKELFGKVSKKTYQADAGPVIYITLEEAQKIWASYER
;
A
#
# COMPACT_ATOMS: atom_id res chain seq x y z
N GLY A 1 1.66 -13.08 -18.84
CA GLY A 1 0.93 -11.93 -18.27
C GLY A 1 1.49 -11.61 -16.89
N PHE A 2 1.16 -10.44 -16.35
CA PHE A 2 1.55 -10.04 -14.99
C PHE A 2 0.72 -10.81 -13.95
N ARG A 3 1.30 -11.09 -12.79
CA ARG A 3 0.64 -11.80 -11.67
C ARG A 3 0.33 -10.89 -10.49
N LEU A 4 0.99 -9.75 -10.43
CA LEU A 4 0.76 -8.70 -9.46
C LEU A 4 0.93 -7.32 -10.13
N ASP A 5 0.25 -6.33 -9.59
CA ASP A 5 0.37 -4.90 -9.91
C ASP A 5 0.29 -4.09 -8.59
N SER A 6 0.81 -2.87 -8.61
CA SER A 6 0.68 -1.91 -7.53
C SER A 6 0.38 -0.52 -8.10
N SER A 7 -0.44 -0.44 -9.14
CA SER A 7 -0.80 0.83 -9.78
C SER A 7 -1.99 1.51 -9.10
N GLY A 8 -2.75 0.77 -8.30
CA GLY A 8 -3.87 1.23 -7.49
C GLY A 8 -3.51 2.39 -6.57
N ARG A 9 -4.34 3.42 -6.54
CA ARG A 9 -4.13 4.62 -5.69
C ARG A 9 -5.39 4.98 -4.94
N THR A 10 -5.22 5.73 -3.85
CA THR A 10 -6.37 6.36 -3.22
C THR A 10 -7.03 7.38 -4.14
N SER A 11 -8.35 7.52 -4.05
CA SER A 11 -9.11 8.47 -4.87
C SER A 11 -8.49 9.87 -4.88
N TYR A 12 -8.40 10.48 -6.06
CA TYR A 12 -7.82 11.80 -6.25
C TYR A 12 -8.52 12.55 -7.37
N GLN A 13 -8.41 13.88 -7.33
CA GLN A 13 -8.86 14.78 -8.38
C GLN A 13 -7.74 15.75 -8.71
N ILE A 14 -7.35 15.83 -9.99
CA ILE A 14 -6.37 16.80 -10.49
C ILE A 14 -7.11 17.71 -11.47
N GLY A 15 -7.34 18.96 -11.05
CA GLY A 15 -8.18 19.90 -11.79
C GLY A 15 -9.61 19.35 -11.95
N THR A 16 -10.02 19.11 -13.20
CA THR A 16 -11.33 18.53 -13.52
C THR A 16 -11.31 17.01 -13.70
N GLN A 17 -10.13 16.38 -13.67
CA GLN A 17 -10.00 14.94 -13.90
C GLN A 17 -10.04 14.17 -12.59
N THR A 18 -10.93 13.18 -12.51
CA THR A 18 -10.99 12.21 -11.41
C THR A 18 -10.16 10.98 -11.77
N GLY A 19 -9.38 10.47 -10.82
CA GLY A 19 -8.63 9.23 -11.00
C GLY A 19 -9.53 8.03 -11.26
N LEU A 20 -9.03 7.04 -12.01
CA LEU A 20 -9.74 5.78 -12.29
C LEU A 20 -9.81 4.86 -11.05
N TRP A 21 -8.96 5.15 -10.06
CA TRP A 21 -8.92 4.44 -8.80
C TRP A 21 -9.76 5.16 -7.74
N ASN A 22 -10.59 4.41 -7.03
CA ASN A 22 -11.40 4.88 -5.91
C ASN A 22 -11.08 4.07 -4.64
N LEU A 23 -9.80 3.84 -4.39
CA LEU A 23 -9.35 3.06 -3.24
C LEU A 23 -9.22 3.97 -2.01
N SER A 24 -9.14 3.35 -0.83
CA SER A 24 -8.94 4.03 0.44
C SER A 24 -7.55 3.75 1.00
N ALA A 25 -7.09 4.57 1.95
CA ALA A 25 -5.84 4.31 2.67
C ALA A 25 -5.84 2.97 3.43
N LYS A 26 -7.01 2.34 3.62
CA LYS A 26 -7.16 1.03 4.28
C LYS A 26 -7.45 -0.11 3.32
N THR A 27 -7.55 0.15 2.01
CA THR A 27 -7.76 -0.91 1.02
C THR A 27 -6.57 -1.87 1.09
N GLN A 28 -6.87 -3.16 1.25
CA GLN A 28 -5.89 -4.25 1.34
C GLN A 28 -5.74 -4.92 -0.03
N PRO A 29 -4.68 -5.72 -0.25
CA PRO A 29 -4.50 -6.42 -1.52
C PRO A 29 -5.70 -7.29 -1.89
N TYR A 30 -6.03 -7.31 -3.17
CA TYR A 30 -7.21 -8.00 -3.71
C TYR A 30 -6.97 -8.40 -5.17
N GLN A 31 -7.82 -9.30 -5.70
CA GLN A 31 -7.88 -9.55 -7.14
C GLN A 31 -8.96 -8.68 -7.78
N PRO A 32 -8.62 -7.77 -8.72
CA PRO A 32 -9.60 -6.92 -9.37
C PRO A 32 -10.62 -7.72 -10.19
N ASN A 33 -11.84 -7.20 -10.30
CA ASN A 33 -12.87 -7.73 -11.19
C ASN A 33 -12.66 -7.24 -12.64
N ALA A 34 -12.96 -8.07 -13.63
CA ALA A 34 -12.79 -7.72 -15.04
C ALA A 34 -13.66 -6.53 -15.52
N ALA A 35 -14.77 -6.24 -14.84
CA ALA A 35 -15.67 -5.12 -15.14
C ALA A 35 -15.43 -3.88 -14.25
N ASP A 36 -14.75 -4.02 -13.11
CA ASP A 36 -14.48 -2.92 -12.18
C ASP A 36 -13.17 -3.15 -11.41
N GLN A 37 -12.12 -2.44 -11.82
CA GLN A 37 -10.79 -2.58 -11.21
C GLN A 37 -10.76 -2.25 -9.70
N ASN A 38 -11.74 -1.53 -9.17
CA ASN A 38 -11.80 -1.11 -7.78
C ASN A 38 -12.46 -2.13 -6.84
N LYS A 39 -12.97 -3.24 -7.39
CA LYS A 39 -13.71 -4.26 -6.64
C LYS A 39 -13.05 -5.63 -6.78
N SER A 40 -13.27 -6.47 -5.78
CA SER A 40 -12.97 -7.90 -5.81
C SER A 40 -14.23 -8.74 -6.02
N GLY A 41 -14.05 -10.01 -6.37
CA GLY A 41 -15.13 -10.98 -6.61
C GLY A 41 -15.66 -10.97 -8.05
N GLY A 42 -16.54 -11.93 -8.39
CA GLY A 42 -17.03 -12.16 -9.76
C GLY A 42 -15.97 -12.79 -10.67
N ASP A 43 -15.99 -12.47 -11.97
CA ASP A 43 -14.92 -12.81 -12.92
C ASP A 43 -13.65 -12.01 -12.58
N SER A 44 -12.90 -12.51 -11.60
CA SER A 44 -11.65 -11.88 -11.17
C SER A 44 -10.58 -12.02 -12.24
N LEU A 45 -9.80 -10.96 -12.42
CA LEU A 45 -8.55 -11.05 -13.13
C LEU A 45 -7.62 -11.94 -12.31
N ASN A 46 -6.90 -12.85 -12.97
CA ASN A 46 -5.84 -13.64 -12.33
C ASN A 46 -4.57 -12.78 -12.08
N LEU A 47 -4.78 -11.64 -11.42
CA LEU A 47 -3.84 -10.57 -11.15
C LEU A 47 -4.12 -10.06 -9.72
N TRP A 48 -3.09 -9.94 -8.90
CA TRP A 48 -3.20 -9.32 -7.58
C TRP A 48 -2.88 -7.83 -7.65
N GLU A 49 -3.78 -6.99 -7.16
CA GLU A 49 -3.53 -5.57 -6.94
C GLU A 49 -3.04 -5.35 -5.50
N PHE A 50 -1.90 -4.69 -5.35
CA PHE A 50 -1.29 -4.25 -4.09
C PHE A 50 -1.31 -2.73 -4.02
N PRO A 51 -2.40 -2.10 -3.54
CA PRO A 51 -2.60 -0.66 -3.68
C PRO A 51 -1.49 0.18 -3.03
N ASN A 52 -1.15 1.33 -3.63
CA ASN A 52 -0.35 2.39 -3.02
C ASN A 52 -1.15 3.15 -1.95
N ASN A 53 -1.71 2.42 -0.99
CA ASN A 53 -2.54 2.96 0.08
C ASN A 53 -1.73 3.82 1.08
N GLY A 54 -0.40 3.66 1.12
CA GLY A 54 0.55 4.50 1.86
C GLY A 54 0.84 5.86 1.21
N ALA A 55 0.36 6.09 0.00
CA ALA A 55 0.61 7.28 -0.84
C ALA A 55 2.01 7.36 -1.46
N ASP A 56 2.23 8.40 -2.27
CA ASP A 56 3.50 8.68 -2.93
C ASP A 56 4.30 9.78 -2.21
N SER A 57 5.62 9.61 -2.16
CA SER A 57 6.50 10.55 -1.45
C SER A 57 6.69 11.88 -2.16
N TYR A 58 6.27 12.02 -3.42
CA TYR A 58 6.38 13.27 -4.14
C TYR A 58 5.30 14.25 -3.68
N ALA A 59 4.03 13.82 -3.73
CA ALA A 59 2.88 14.65 -3.40
C ALA A 59 2.61 14.77 -1.90
N PHE A 60 2.96 13.76 -1.10
CA PHE A 60 2.61 13.71 0.33
C PHE A 60 3.82 14.00 1.24
N SER A 61 3.53 14.49 2.44
CA SER A 61 4.52 14.63 3.51
C SER A 61 4.76 13.31 4.24
N ALA A 62 5.87 13.24 4.98
CA ALA A 62 6.16 12.08 5.84
C ALA A 62 5.09 11.85 6.92
N ASN A 63 4.46 12.91 7.42
CA ASN A 63 3.37 12.81 8.40
C ASN A 63 2.11 12.19 7.78
N GLU A 64 1.66 12.66 6.63
CA GLU A 64 0.48 12.10 5.94
C GLU A 64 0.69 10.63 5.56
N MET A 65 1.88 10.27 5.07
CA MET A 65 2.25 8.88 4.79
C MET A 65 2.28 8.01 6.07
N TYR A 66 2.70 8.58 7.20
CA TYR A 66 2.72 7.88 8.49
C TYR A 66 1.31 7.73 9.07
N GLU A 67 0.43 8.71 8.92
CA GLU A 67 -0.98 8.62 9.31
C GLU A 67 -1.72 7.50 8.56
N ARG A 68 -1.43 7.34 7.26
CA ARG A 68 -1.96 6.21 6.48
C ARG A 68 -1.46 4.86 7.00
N PHE A 69 -0.21 4.80 7.45
CA PHE A 69 0.32 3.61 8.11
C PHE A 69 -0.34 3.31 9.45
N THR A 70 -0.48 4.31 10.34
CA THR A 70 -1.13 4.11 11.64
C THR A 70 -2.61 3.77 11.48
N ALA A 71 -3.28 4.29 10.45
CA ALA A 71 -4.65 3.91 10.11
C ALA A 71 -4.81 2.42 9.76
N ASN A 72 -3.76 1.78 9.23
CA ASN A 72 -3.73 0.33 8.97
C ASN A 72 -3.30 -0.47 10.20
N LEU A 73 -2.31 0.01 10.95
CA LEU A 73 -1.83 -0.64 12.17
C LEU A 73 -2.89 -0.66 13.28
N GLY A 74 -3.70 0.40 13.38
CA GLY A 74 -4.69 0.55 14.44
C GLY A 74 -4.05 0.76 15.83
N THR A 75 -4.83 0.56 16.88
CA THR A 75 -4.43 0.78 18.28
C THR A 75 -4.34 -0.50 19.11
N GLY A 76 -4.60 -1.67 18.51
CA GLY A 76 -4.71 -2.94 19.22
C GLY A 76 -4.15 -4.11 18.41
N ILE A 77 -4.50 -5.32 18.84
CA ILE A 77 -4.09 -6.56 18.15
C ILE A 77 -4.74 -6.59 16.77
N LEU A 78 -3.92 -6.82 15.74
CA LEU A 78 -4.39 -6.98 14.37
C LEU A 78 -5.08 -8.35 14.22
N ASN A 79 -6.39 -8.33 13.94
CA ASN A 79 -7.15 -9.56 13.68
C ASN A 79 -6.88 -10.17 12.29
N ASN A 80 -6.27 -9.40 11.40
CA ASN A 80 -5.97 -9.79 10.03
C ASN A 80 -4.65 -9.17 9.59
N LYS A 81 -3.93 -9.83 8.69
CA LYS A 81 -2.75 -9.26 8.03
C LYS A 81 -3.11 -7.92 7.35
N LYS A 82 -2.18 -6.97 7.42
CA LYS A 82 -2.28 -5.65 6.80
C LYS A 82 -1.05 -5.36 5.97
N MET A 83 -1.22 -4.61 4.89
CA MET A 83 -0.14 -4.14 4.04
C MET A 83 -0.27 -2.65 3.76
N VAL A 84 0.86 -1.97 3.76
CA VAL A 84 0.97 -0.57 3.35
C VAL A 84 2.06 -0.49 2.29
N THR A 85 1.70 -0.02 1.10
CA THR A 85 2.64 0.18 -0.01
C THR A 85 2.86 1.67 -0.21
N TYR A 86 4.14 2.06 -0.34
CA TYR A 86 4.56 3.43 -0.63
C TYR A 86 5.17 3.50 -2.02
N LEU A 87 4.99 4.64 -2.68
CA LEU A 87 5.55 4.90 -3.99
C LEU A 87 6.59 6.02 -3.91
N SER A 88 7.75 5.81 -4.53
CA SER A 88 8.81 6.80 -4.70
C SER A 88 9.22 6.90 -6.16
N HIS A 89 9.95 7.94 -6.52
CA HIS A 89 10.32 8.25 -7.90
C HIS A 89 11.83 8.40 -8.03
N PRO A 90 12.50 7.50 -8.77
CA PRO A 90 13.94 7.58 -8.99
C PRO A 90 14.40 8.95 -9.52
N GLU A 91 13.63 9.56 -10.42
CA GLU A 91 13.92 10.86 -11.03
C GLU A 91 13.81 12.03 -10.05
N TRP A 92 13.00 11.90 -8.98
CA TRP A 92 12.79 12.94 -7.95
C TRP A 92 13.32 12.52 -6.58
N PHE A 93 14.34 11.65 -6.55
CA PHE A 93 14.85 11.10 -5.30
C PHE A 93 15.34 12.17 -4.32
N SER A 94 15.80 13.34 -4.79
CA SER A 94 16.17 14.47 -3.93
C SER A 94 14.99 15.03 -3.13
N VAL A 95 13.77 14.97 -3.68
CA VAL A 95 12.51 15.36 -3.02
C VAL A 95 12.02 14.23 -2.10
N ASP A 96 12.08 12.99 -2.57
CA ASP A 96 11.56 11.82 -1.87
C ASP A 96 12.39 11.43 -0.65
N ASN A 97 13.72 11.38 -0.79
CA ASN A 97 14.65 10.86 0.21
C ASN A 97 14.49 11.47 1.63
N PRO A 98 14.43 12.80 1.84
CA PRO A 98 14.25 13.35 3.18
C PRO A 98 12.92 12.90 3.82
N LYS A 99 11.83 12.87 3.03
CA LYS A 99 10.51 12.44 3.51
C LYS A 99 10.47 10.95 3.83
N LEU A 100 11.07 10.12 2.97
CA LEU A 100 11.17 8.67 3.18
C LEU A 100 12.03 8.33 4.39
N LYS A 101 13.14 9.04 4.61
CA LYS A 101 13.97 8.88 5.83
C LYS A 101 13.17 9.20 7.09
N GLU A 102 12.41 10.28 7.09
CA GLU A 102 11.56 10.63 8.23
C GLU A 102 10.46 9.58 8.45
N LEU A 103 9.78 9.17 7.38
CA LEU A 103 8.73 8.15 7.41
C LEU A 103 9.26 6.83 7.97
N PHE A 104 10.31 6.26 7.37
CA PHE A 104 10.86 4.98 7.80
C PHE A 104 11.55 5.07 9.17
N GLY A 105 12.02 6.25 9.58
CA GLY A 105 12.46 6.52 10.96
C GLY A 105 11.32 6.44 11.99
N LYS A 106 10.07 6.70 11.59
CA LYS A 106 8.88 6.49 12.43
C LYS A 106 8.40 5.05 12.39
N VAL A 107 8.33 4.44 11.19
CA VAL A 107 7.87 3.05 11.01
C VAL A 107 8.83 2.05 11.65
N SER A 108 10.13 2.29 11.62
CA SER A 108 11.14 1.40 12.22
C SER A 108 10.91 1.14 13.71
N LYS A 109 10.34 2.11 14.43
CA LYS A 109 9.95 2.01 15.85
C LYS A 109 8.78 1.04 16.11
N LYS A 110 8.24 0.42 15.07
CA LYS A 110 7.16 -0.58 15.12
C LYS A 110 7.59 -1.91 14.50
N THR A 111 8.86 -2.07 14.15
CA THR A 111 9.34 -3.27 13.45
C THR A 111 9.65 -4.43 14.39
N TYR A 112 9.42 -5.63 13.88
CA TYR A 112 9.69 -6.89 14.58
C TYR A 112 11.19 -7.09 14.80
N GLN A 113 12.03 -6.65 13.86
CA GLN A 113 13.48 -6.80 13.95
C GLN A 113 14.09 -6.12 15.19
N ALA A 114 13.45 -5.06 15.69
CA ALA A 114 13.86 -4.35 16.90
C ALA A 114 13.06 -4.76 18.15
N ASP A 115 12.28 -5.84 18.07
CA ASP A 115 11.28 -6.25 19.09
C ASP A 115 10.32 -5.10 19.48
N ALA A 116 10.07 -4.19 18.53
CA ALA A 116 9.36 -2.93 18.77
C ALA A 116 7.90 -2.97 18.26
N GLY A 117 7.52 -4.00 17.50
CA GLY A 117 6.16 -4.20 17.03
C GLY A 117 6.04 -5.24 15.91
N PRO A 118 4.86 -5.36 15.28
CA PRO A 118 4.55 -6.44 14.34
C PRO A 118 5.00 -6.15 12.88
N VAL A 119 5.67 -5.03 12.61
CA VAL A 119 5.95 -4.61 11.23
C VAL A 119 7.16 -5.35 10.66
N ILE A 120 7.00 -5.86 9.45
CA ILE A 120 8.09 -6.41 8.63
C ILE A 120 8.07 -5.72 7.26
N TYR A 121 9.25 -5.55 6.67
CA TYR A 121 9.38 -5.11 5.28
C TYR A 121 9.49 -6.34 4.39
N ILE A 122 8.68 -6.37 3.33
CA ILE A 122 8.63 -7.45 2.35
C ILE A 122 8.55 -6.87 0.95
N THR A 123 8.92 -7.69 -0.03
CA THR A 123 8.72 -7.41 -1.45
C THR A 123 7.28 -7.70 -1.88
N LEU A 124 6.86 -7.13 -3.01
CA LEU A 124 5.55 -7.46 -3.60
C LEU A 124 5.44 -8.95 -3.99
N GLU A 125 6.55 -9.61 -4.35
CA GLU A 125 6.55 -11.03 -4.66
C GLU A 125 6.25 -11.89 -3.43
N GLU A 126 6.86 -11.57 -2.29
CA GLU A 126 6.57 -12.23 -1.01
C GLU A 126 5.12 -11.96 -0.58
N ALA A 127 4.66 -10.73 -0.73
CA ALA A 127 3.27 -10.37 -0.46
C ALA A 127 2.31 -11.20 -1.35
N GLN A 128 2.60 -11.35 -2.65
CA GLN A 128 1.80 -12.18 -3.55
C GLN A 128 1.73 -13.64 -3.08
N LYS A 129 2.84 -14.23 -2.63
CA LYS A 129 2.86 -15.59 -2.09
C LYS A 129 2.04 -15.71 -0.80
N ILE A 130 2.14 -14.73 0.09
CA ILE A 130 1.39 -14.68 1.36
C ILE A 130 -0.12 -14.53 1.09
N TRP A 131 -0.54 -13.67 0.16
CA TRP A 131 -1.96 -13.47 -0.11
C TRP A 131 -2.57 -14.64 -0.89
N ALA A 132 -1.88 -15.15 -1.91
CA ALA A 132 -2.39 -16.25 -2.73
C ALA A 132 -2.40 -17.62 -2.01
N SER A 133 -1.63 -17.79 -0.92
CA SER A 133 -1.64 -19.04 -0.14
C SER A 133 -2.81 -19.15 0.83
N TYR A 134 -3.46 -18.03 1.19
CA TYR A 134 -4.55 -17.98 2.17
C TYR A 134 -5.96 -18.06 1.54
N GLU A 135 -6.07 -18.03 0.21
CA GLU A 135 -7.34 -18.19 -0.51
C GLU A 135 -7.54 -19.62 -1.08
N ARG A 136 -6.84 -20.61 -0.52
CA ARG A 136 -7.02 -22.04 -0.82
C ARG A 136 -7.73 -22.76 0.31
#